data_AF-A0AAV1F651-F1
#
_entry.id   AF-A0AAV1F651-F1
#
_cell.length_a   1.000
_cell.length_b   1.000
_cell.length_c   1.000
_cell.angle_alpha   90.00
_cell.angle_beta   90.00
_cell.angle_gamma   90.00
#
_symmetry.space_group_name_H-M   'P 1'
#
loop_
_entity.id
_entity.type
_entity.pdbx_description
1 polymer ?
#
loop_
_entity_poly.entity_id
_entity_poly.type
_entity_poly.pdbx_seq_one_letter_code
_entity_poly.pdbx_strand_id
1 'polypeptide(L)'
;MRLIFIFSVLLGVLGSQETPSREAQQLQALHCPPCERIHCSSRRALKLQCKGGVTTGVCGCCPVCARAEGETCGGTWDYLGKCDEGLVCVYQDSEGDKADAERRGVCRAVIESLDPEICHPDCTKEYCQANPSEICSARHVSLEKKECQGSCQHTSCSSCLLLRPPSCSQTCSSSDTTCLQHFGKCVHNHLTASHNAVCHHNLQSHSEGHFLCLVPACSDSEQ
;
A
#
# COMPACT_ATOMS: atom_id res chain seq x y z
N MET A 1 51.39 59.30 54.93
CA MET A 1 51.90 58.63 56.16
C MET A 1 50.81 58.67 57.21
N ARG A 2 50.52 57.52 57.89
CA ARG A 2 49.43 57.19 58.85
C ARG A 2 48.09 56.84 58.17
N LEU A 3 47.61 55.59 58.02
CA LEU A 3 47.60 54.33 58.81
C LEU A 3 46.58 54.38 59.98
N ILE A 4 45.42 53.71 59.84
CA ILE A 4 44.94 52.55 60.65
C ILE A 4 43.41 52.29 60.49
N PHE A 5 43.12 51.07 60.03
CA PHE A 5 42.07 50.08 60.35
C PHE A 5 40.68 50.49 60.87
N ILE A 6 39.63 49.98 60.19
CA ILE A 6 38.56 49.19 60.84
C ILE A 6 38.26 47.95 60.01
N PHE A 7 38.35 46.79 60.67
CA PHE A 7 38.00 45.46 60.21
C PHE A 7 36.48 45.33 59.99
N SER A 8 36.06 44.67 58.91
CA SER A 8 34.77 43.98 58.87
C SER A 8 34.91 42.73 58.00
N VAL A 9 35.24 41.63 58.68
CA VAL A 9 35.08 40.26 58.17
C VAL A 9 33.60 39.93 58.25
N LEU A 10 33.00 39.44 57.17
CA LEU A 10 31.87 38.50 57.19
C LEU A 10 31.74 37.81 55.81
N LEU A 11 32.27 36.59 55.77
CA LEU A 11 31.69 35.34 55.23
C LEU A 11 30.98 35.36 53.86
N GLY A 12 31.49 34.51 52.98
CA GLY A 12 31.14 34.45 51.56
C GLY A 12 29.97 33.54 51.18
N VAL A 13 29.72 33.53 49.87
CA VAL A 13 29.10 32.43 49.12
C VAL A 13 29.76 32.41 47.73
N LEU A 14 30.23 31.24 47.31
CA LEU A 14 30.71 30.98 45.95
C LEU A 14 29.54 31.16 44.95
N GLY A 15 29.72 32.04 43.97
CA GLY A 15 28.88 32.10 42.78
C GLY A 15 29.77 31.93 41.56
N SER A 16 29.67 30.78 40.91
CA SER A 16 30.46 30.35 39.76
C SER A 16 30.37 31.32 38.59
N GLN A 17 31.48 31.48 37.86
CA GLN A 17 31.52 32.03 36.50
C GLN A 17 30.66 31.16 35.59
N GLU A 18 29.69 31.74 34.89
CA GLU A 18 29.25 31.25 33.59
C GLU A 18 29.14 32.41 32.59
N THR A 19 29.77 32.16 31.46
CA THR A 19 30.03 32.95 30.26
C THR A 19 28.75 33.20 29.43
N PRO A 20 28.79 34.08 28.41
CA PRO A 20 27.58 34.68 27.84
C PRO A 20 26.78 33.64 27.04
N SER A 21 25.52 33.47 27.41
CA SER A 21 24.56 32.69 26.64
C SER A 21 24.34 33.36 25.29
N ARG A 22 24.86 32.69 24.25
CA ARG A 22 24.51 32.88 22.85
C ARG A 22 23.00 33.11 22.75
N GLU A 23 22.61 34.23 22.16
CA GLU A 23 21.25 34.49 21.70
C GLU A 23 20.77 33.31 20.87
N ALA A 24 19.94 32.47 21.46
CA ALA A 24 19.09 31.56 20.73
C ALA A 24 18.15 32.44 19.91
N GLN A 25 18.41 32.56 18.61
CA GLN A 25 17.44 33.09 17.68
C GLN A 25 16.18 32.24 17.81
N GLN A 26 15.17 32.81 18.46
CA GLN A 26 13.89 32.21 18.68
C GLN A 26 13.21 32.10 17.32
N LEU A 27 13.26 30.91 16.69
CA LEU A 27 12.48 30.61 15.50
C LEU A 27 10.99 30.71 15.88
N GLN A 28 10.38 31.84 15.59
CA GLN A 28 8.93 31.99 15.71
C GLN A 28 8.30 31.10 14.64
N ALA A 29 7.53 30.11 15.06
CA ALA A 29 6.73 29.31 14.15
C ALA A 29 5.74 30.23 13.43
N LEU A 30 5.69 30.12 12.09
CA LEU A 30 4.72 30.86 11.30
C LEU A 30 3.33 30.30 11.59
N HIS A 31 2.45 31.14 12.12
CA HIS A 31 1.06 30.79 12.39
C HIS A 31 0.13 31.48 11.40
N CYS A 32 -0.85 30.74 10.90
CA CYS A 32 -1.92 31.31 10.09
C CYS A 32 -2.84 32.19 10.96
N PRO A 33 -3.33 33.32 10.42
CA PRO A 33 -4.31 34.14 11.12
C PRO A 33 -5.67 33.44 11.23
N PRO A 34 -6.57 33.92 12.10
CA PRO A 34 -7.97 33.49 12.12
C PRO A 34 -8.60 33.54 10.72
N CYS A 35 -9.38 32.51 10.38
CA CYS A 35 -9.98 32.43 9.05
C CYS A 35 -11.20 33.34 8.91
N GLU A 36 -11.04 34.43 8.17
CA GLU A 36 -12.11 35.34 7.81
C GLU A 36 -12.32 35.34 6.28
N ARG A 37 -13.33 34.60 5.82
CA ARG A 37 -13.60 34.39 4.39
C ARG A 37 -13.98 35.66 3.62
N ILE A 38 -14.33 36.74 4.32
CA ILE A 38 -14.59 38.06 3.73
C ILE A 38 -13.34 38.65 3.05
N HIS A 39 -12.15 38.26 3.51
CA HIS A 39 -10.87 38.68 2.95
C HIS A 39 -10.37 37.79 1.83
N CYS A 40 -11.01 36.63 1.63
CA CYS A 40 -10.76 35.86 0.41
C CYS A 40 -11.24 36.68 -0.78
N SER A 41 -10.50 36.62 -1.90
CA SER A 41 -10.92 37.29 -3.13
C SER A 41 -12.29 36.74 -3.57
N SER A 42 -13.35 37.40 -3.12
CA SER A 42 -14.74 36.94 -3.14
C SER A 42 -15.34 36.86 -4.55
N ARG A 43 -14.67 37.46 -5.54
CA ARG A 43 -15.07 37.36 -6.95
C ARG A 43 -14.80 36.01 -7.61
N ARG A 44 -14.14 35.06 -6.93
CA ARG A 44 -13.66 33.83 -7.56
C ARG A 44 -14.10 32.53 -6.88
N ALA A 45 -14.39 32.45 -5.58
CA ALA A 45 -14.74 31.17 -4.93
C ALA A 45 -15.86 30.34 -5.63
N LEU A 46 -16.96 30.99 -6.03
CA LEU A 46 -18.09 30.38 -6.77
C LEU A 46 -17.94 30.50 -8.31
N LYS A 47 -16.89 31.18 -8.81
CA LYS A 47 -16.62 31.45 -10.24
C LYS A 47 -15.27 30.92 -10.70
N LEU A 48 -14.57 30.16 -9.87
CA LEU A 48 -13.29 29.56 -10.20
C LEU A 48 -13.59 28.49 -11.26
N GLN A 49 -13.27 28.79 -12.50
CA GLN A 49 -13.25 27.80 -13.58
C GLN A 49 -11.97 26.99 -13.40
N CYS A 50 -11.98 26.08 -12.44
CA CYS A 50 -10.86 25.19 -12.18
C CYS A 50 -10.85 24.07 -13.22
N LYS A 51 -9.64 23.69 -13.64
CA LYS A 51 -9.42 22.51 -14.46
C LYS A 51 -9.71 21.22 -13.67
N GLY A 52 -9.39 21.22 -12.37
CA GLY A 52 -9.81 20.23 -11.39
C GLY A 52 -10.87 20.78 -10.43
N GLY A 53 -10.97 20.22 -9.23
CA GLY A 53 -11.81 20.68 -8.13
C GLY A 53 -11.30 21.93 -7.42
N VAL A 54 -11.99 22.28 -6.33
CA VAL A 54 -11.67 23.42 -5.47
C VAL A 54 -11.15 22.91 -4.14
N THR A 55 -9.97 23.37 -3.73
CA THR A 55 -9.32 23.08 -2.45
C THR A 55 -9.06 24.39 -1.69
N THR A 56 -8.29 24.35 -0.61
CA THR A 56 -7.91 25.54 0.17
C THR A 56 -6.43 25.85 0.04
N GLY A 57 -6.09 27.14 0.11
CA GLY A 57 -4.70 27.60 0.11
C GLY A 57 -3.90 27.14 1.34
N VAL A 58 -2.66 27.63 1.47
CA VAL A 58 -1.70 27.28 2.53
C VAL A 58 -2.32 27.30 3.92
N CYS A 59 -3.05 28.38 4.26
CA CYS A 59 -3.69 28.54 5.57
C CYS A 59 -5.07 27.88 5.72
N GLY A 60 -5.51 27.07 4.75
CA GLY A 60 -6.77 26.32 4.85
C GLY A 60 -8.05 27.17 4.79
N CYS A 61 -7.96 28.48 4.59
CA CYS A 61 -9.11 29.38 4.70
C CYS A 61 -9.79 29.68 3.36
N CYS A 62 -9.02 30.13 2.37
CA CYS A 62 -9.56 30.61 1.10
C CYS A 62 -9.58 29.52 0.02
N PRO A 63 -10.66 29.43 -0.77
CA PRO A 63 -10.77 28.46 -1.86
C PRO A 63 -9.84 28.81 -3.03
N VAL A 64 -9.17 27.80 -3.57
CA VAL A 64 -8.23 27.85 -4.71
C VAL A 64 -8.44 26.62 -5.60
N CYS A 65 -7.96 26.63 -6.84
CA CYS A 65 -8.02 25.44 -7.69
C CYS A 65 -7.05 24.37 -7.20
N ALA A 66 -7.54 23.14 -7.11
CA ALA A 66 -6.71 21.98 -6.92
C ALA A 66 -5.86 21.70 -8.18
N ARG A 67 -4.74 21.02 -8.00
CA ARG A 67 -3.81 20.63 -9.05
C ARG A 67 -4.29 19.34 -9.72
N ALA A 68 -4.46 19.39 -11.03
CA ALA A 68 -4.87 18.24 -11.82
C ALA A 68 -3.74 17.22 -11.97
N GLU A 69 -4.05 16.03 -12.49
CA GLU A 69 -3.05 14.99 -12.75
C GLU A 69 -1.91 15.51 -13.64
N GLY A 70 -0.68 15.18 -13.26
CA GLY A 70 0.55 15.62 -13.92
C GLY A 70 1.00 17.03 -13.56
N GLU A 71 0.22 17.80 -12.78
CA GLU A 71 0.61 19.13 -12.36
C GLU A 71 1.51 19.10 -11.11
N THR A 72 2.34 20.14 -10.96
CA THR A 72 3.20 20.28 -9.79
C THR A 72 2.40 20.54 -8.52
N CYS A 73 2.83 19.92 -7.42
CA CYS A 73 2.25 20.06 -6.09
C CYS A 73 3.30 20.10 -4.98
N GLY A 74 2.87 20.35 -3.75
CA GLY A 74 3.69 20.33 -2.55
C GLY A 74 4.43 21.64 -2.31
N GLY A 75 5.72 21.57 -1.99
CA GLY A 75 6.50 22.70 -1.51
C GLY A 75 6.28 22.95 -0.02
N THR A 76 7.06 23.87 0.55
CA THR A 76 6.93 24.21 1.97
C THR A 76 5.53 24.76 2.25
N TRP A 77 4.77 24.12 3.15
CA TRP A 77 3.36 24.44 3.43
C TRP A 77 2.38 24.29 2.25
N ASP A 78 2.70 23.46 1.25
CA ASP A 78 1.88 23.24 0.05
C ASP A 78 1.67 24.50 -0.81
N TYR A 79 2.61 25.46 -0.78
CA TYR A 79 2.44 26.70 -1.54
C TYR A 79 2.42 26.47 -3.06
N LEU A 80 3.01 25.36 -3.56
CA LEU A 80 2.93 24.97 -4.96
C LEU A 80 1.55 24.42 -5.35
N GLY A 81 0.72 24.07 -4.36
CA GLY A 81 -0.66 23.62 -4.53
C GLY A 81 -0.89 22.20 -4.04
N LYS A 82 -2.16 21.92 -3.75
CA LYS A 82 -2.67 20.61 -3.33
C LYS A 82 -3.33 19.92 -4.52
N CYS A 83 -3.15 18.61 -4.62
CA CYS A 83 -3.75 17.81 -5.68
C CYS A 83 -5.27 17.74 -5.54
N ASP A 84 -5.92 17.47 -6.67
CA ASP A 84 -7.37 17.28 -6.75
C ASP A 84 -7.83 16.01 -6.02
N GLU A 85 -9.13 15.88 -5.83
CA GLU A 85 -9.74 14.69 -5.23
C GLU A 85 -9.33 13.42 -5.99
N GLY A 86 -8.88 12.39 -5.26
CA GLY A 86 -8.38 11.13 -5.82
C GLY A 86 -6.92 11.17 -6.32
N LEU A 87 -6.21 12.29 -6.17
CA LEU A 87 -4.82 12.45 -6.56
C LEU A 87 -3.92 12.64 -5.33
N VAL A 88 -2.69 12.10 -5.37
CA VAL A 88 -1.66 12.33 -4.33
C VAL A 88 -0.44 13.02 -4.93
N CYS A 89 0.20 13.87 -4.12
CA CYS A 89 1.42 14.55 -4.49
C CYS A 89 2.63 13.62 -4.34
N VAL A 90 3.16 13.13 -5.46
CA VAL A 90 4.34 12.25 -5.47
C VAL A 90 5.60 13.09 -5.59
N TYR A 91 6.41 13.10 -4.54
CA TYR A 91 7.69 13.82 -4.51
C TYR A 91 8.75 13.08 -5.33
N GLN A 92 9.56 13.82 -6.09
CA GLN A 92 10.72 13.25 -6.77
C GLN A 92 11.88 13.22 -5.79
N ASP A 93 12.55 12.07 -5.65
CA ASP A 93 13.76 11.97 -4.84
C ASP A 93 14.85 12.81 -5.52
N SER A 94 15.16 13.96 -4.94
CA SER A 94 16.31 14.73 -5.36
C SER A 94 17.56 13.98 -4.94
N GLU A 95 18.24 13.33 -5.89
CA GLU A 95 19.64 12.91 -5.73
C GLU A 95 20.47 14.16 -5.40
N GLY A 96 20.73 14.36 -4.11
CA GLY A 96 21.56 15.45 -3.60
C GLY A 96 20.93 16.12 -2.41
N ASP A 97 21.44 15.79 -1.22
CA ASP A 97 21.32 16.57 0.01
C ASP A 97 21.74 18.03 -0.25
N LYS A 98 20.79 18.84 -0.71
CA LYS A 98 20.82 20.28 -0.52
C LYS A 98 19.73 20.56 0.50
N ALA A 99 20.14 20.95 1.70
CA ALA A 99 19.25 21.26 2.82
C ALA A 99 18.18 22.34 2.53
N ASP A 100 18.25 22.96 1.35
CA ASP A 100 17.38 24.04 0.89
C ASP A 100 16.56 23.69 -0.38
N ALA A 101 16.61 22.44 -0.86
CA ALA A 101 15.80 22.02 -2.00
C ALA A 101 14.34 21.82 -1.56
N GLU A 102 13.48 22.73 -2.00
CA GLU A 102 12.06 22.70 -1.69
C GLU A 102 11.41 21.39 -2.18
N ARG A 103 10.70 20.70 -1.28
CA ARG A 103 10.11 19.38 -1.53
C ARG A 103 8.93 19.49 -2.52
N ARG A 104 9.24 19.49 -3.81
CA ARG A 104 8.28 19.58 -4.92
C ARG A 104 7.87 18.18 -5.41
N GLY A 105 6.61 18.01 -5.76
CA GLY A 105 6.07 16.77 -6.34
C GLY A 105 5.20 17.00 -7.56
N VAL A 106 4.58 15.91 -8.04
CA VAL A 106 3.63 15.88 -9.15
C VAL A 106 2.37 15.11 -8.73
N CYS A 107 1.19 15.63 -9.05
CA CYS A 107 -0.07 14.95 -8.78
C CYS A 107 -0.22 13.70 -9.65
N ARG A 108 -0.47 12.57 -9.02
CA ARG A 108 -0.73 11.29 -9.67
C ARG A 108 -2.04 10.72 -9.15
N ALA A 109 -2.80 10.07 -10.02
CA ALA A 109 -3.94 9.29 -9.58
C ALA A 109 -3.45 8.24 -8.58
N VAL A 110 -4.05 8.25 -7.39
CA VAL A 110 -4.01 7.05 -6.58
C VAL A 110 -5.07 6.17 -7.22
N ILE A 111 -4.63 5.29 -8.13
CA ILE A 111 -5.37 4.04 -8.27
C ILE A 111 -5.15 3.36 -6.92
N GLU A 112 -6.01 3.67 -5.96
CA GLU A 112 -6.15 2.87 -4.76
C GLU A 112 -6.64 1.50 -5.25
N SER A 113 -5.71 0.65 -5.66
CA SER A 113 -5.67 -0.65 -5.01
C SER A 113 -5.22 -0.36 -3.58
N LEU A 114 -6.16 0.03 -2.71
CA LEU A 114 -6.05 -0.21 -1.28
C LEU A 114 -6.07 -1.73 -1.11
N ASP A 115 -4.96 -2.37 -1.48
CA ASP A 115 -4.59 -3.65 -0.93
C ASP A 115 -3.10 -3.91 -1.16
N PRO A 116 -2.18 -3.37 -0.35
CA PRO A 116 -1.02 -4.13 0.00
C PRO A 116 -1.39 -5.01 1.20
N GLU A 117 -2.41 -5.86 1.11
CA GLU A 117 -2.26 -7.19 1.68
C GLU A 117 -0.91 -7.67 1.16
N ILE A 118 0.10 -7.66 2.04
CA ILE A 118 1.43 -8.14 1.72
C ILE A 118 1.25 -9.63 1.49
N CYS A 119 1.00 -10.00 0.24
CA CYS A 119 0.83 -11.39 -0.10
C CYS A 119 2.16 -12.11 0.11
N HIS A 120 2.10 -13.34 0.64
CA HIS A 120 3.14 -14.33 0.41
C HIS A 120 3.37 -14.54 -1.10
N PRO A 121 4.54 -15.08 -1.51
CA PRO A 121 4.81 -15.42 -2.90
C PRO A 121 3.69 -16.27 -3.52
N ASP A 122 3.46 -16.13 -4.81
CA ASP A 122 2.47 -16.91 -5.52
C ASP A 122 2.71 -18.42 -5.34
N CYS A 123 1.63 -19.16 -5.08
CA CYS A 123 1.66 -20.61 -5.12
C CYS A 123 1.91 -21.05 -6.57
N THR A 124 3.18 -21.25 -6.91
CA THR A 124 3.61 -21.89 -8.16
C THR A 124 4.04 -23.32 -7.88
N LYS A 125 4.01 -24.16 -8.90
CA LYS A 125 4.49 -25.54 -8.80
C LYS A 125 5.93 -25.57 -8.30
N GLU A 126 6.77 -24.73 -8.89
CA GLU A 126 8.20 -24.64 -8.60
C GLU A 126 8.44 -24.17 -7.16
N TYR A 127 7.72 -23.13 -6.73
CA TYR A 127 7.82 -22.61 -5.36
C TYR A 127 7.41 -23.66 -4.32
N CYS A 128 6.28 -24.33 -4.53
CA CYS A 128 5.77 -25.32 -3.58
C CYS A 128 6.51 -26.65 -3.59
N GLN A 129 7.16 -27.02 -4.70
CA GLN A 129 8.11 -28.14 -4.72
C GLN A 129 9.33 -27.86 -3.86
N ALA A 130 9.87 -26.64 -3.92
CA ALA A 130 11.03 -26.23 -3.14
C ALA A 130 10.68 -26.00 -1.66
N ASN A 131 9.45 -25.57 -1.38
CA ASN A 131 9.01 -25.10 -0.07
C ASN A 131 7.67 -25.74 0.36
N PRO A 132 7.63 -27.05 0.66
CA PRO A 132 6.37 -27.79 0.83
C PRO A 132 5.51 -27.34 2.02
N SER A 133 6.09 -26.72 3.04
CA SER A 133 5.37 -26.29 4.24
C SER A 133 5.12 -24.78 4.30
N GLU A 134 5.69 -24.01 3.38
CA GLU A 134 5.57 -22.55 3.39
C GLU A 134 4.16 -22.07 3.02
N ILE A 135 3.85 -20.86 3.49
CA ILE A 135 2.63 -20.15 3.10
C ILE A 135 2.87 -19.45 1.76
N CYS A 136 1.87 -19.53 0.88
CA CYS A 136 1.88 -18.92 -0.45
C CYS A 136 0.51 -18.31 -0.78
N SER A 137 0.46 -17.43 -1.77
CA SER A 137 -0.79 -16.83 -2.28
C SER A 137 -1.40 -17.69 -3.39
N ALA A 138 -2.59 -18.25 -3.14
CA ALA A 138 -3.32 -19.01 -4.16
C ALA A 138 -4.21 -18.10 -5.03
N ARG A 139 -3.84 -16.83 -5.21
CA ARG A 139 -4.62 -15.84 -5.97
C ARG A 139 -5.00 -16.31 -7.38
N HIS A 140 -4.17 -17.11 -8.04
CA HIS A 140 -4.45 -17.58 -9.40
C HIS A 140 -4.76 -19.08 -9.49
N VAL A 141 -4.54 -19.82 -8.41
CA VAL A 141 -4.57 -21.29 -8.40
C VAL A 141 -5.53 -21.88 -7.36
N SER A 142 -6.27 -21.04 -6.63
CA SER A 142 -7.33 -21.49 -5.73
C SER A 142 -8.50 -22.07 -6.53
N LEU A 143 -8.94 -23.28 -6.18
CA LEU A 143 -10.15 -23.86 -6.78
C LEU A 143 -11.40 -23.01 -6.51
N GLU A 144 -11.50 -22.48 -5.29
CA GLU A 144 -12.58 -21.59 -4.84
C GLU A 144 -11.98 -20.39 -4.11
N LYS A 145 -12.63 -19.22 -4.28
CA LYS A 145 -12.29 -18.01 -3.54
C LYS A 145 -13.04 -17.95 -2.22
N LYS A 146 -12.36 -17.48 -1.17
CA LYS A 146 -12.93 -17.25 0.17
C LYS A 146 -12.82 -15.77 0.49
N GLU A 147 -13.95 -15.12 0.78
CA GLU A 147 -14.01 -13.67 1.00
C GLU A 147 -13.11 -13.21 2.16
N CYS A 148 -13.08 -13.97 3.27
CA CYS A 148 -12.23 -13.71 4.43
C CYS A 148 -10.72 -13.81 4.13
N GLN A 149 -10.32 -14.42 3.02
CA GLN A 149 -8.91 -14.58 2.63
C GLN A 149 -8.45 -13.50 1.64
N GLY A 150 -9.27 -12.46 1.46
CA GLY A 150 -8.91 -11.28 0.69
C GLY A 150 -8.53 -11.56 -0.75
N SER A 151 -7.65 -10.75 -1.31
CA SER A 151 -7.20 -10.94 -2.70
C SER A 151 -6.11 -12.01 -2.82
N CYS A 152 -5.37 -12.27 -1.73
CA CYS A 152 -4.23 -13.18 -1.76
C CYS A 152 -4.60 -14.66 -1.66
N GLN A 153 -5.71 -15.02 -1.00
CA GLN A 153 -6.12 -16.42 -0.86
C GLN A 153 -4.99 -17.30 -0.29
N HIS A 154 -4.42 -16.90 0.85
CA HIS A 154 -3.25 -17.60 1.40
C HIS A 154 -3.57 -19.05 1.77
N THR A 155 -2.60 -19.93 1.51
CA THR A 155 -2.67 -21.34 1.91
C THR A 155 -1.26 -21.89 2.09
N SER A 156 -1.14 -23.11 2.61
CA SER A 156 0.14 -23.82 2.67
C SER A 156 0.40 -24.55 1.35
N CYS A 157 1.66 -24.57 0.90
CA CYS A 157 2.08 -25.34 -0.27
C CYS A 157 1.73 -26.83 -0.18
N SER A 158 1.60 -27.37 1.04
CA SER A 158 1.15 -28.74 1.31
C SER A 158 -0.32 -29.00 0.92
N SER A 159 -1.10 -27.93 0.75
CA SER A 159 -2.50 -27.96 0.28
C SER A 159 -2.62 -27.85 -1.24
N CYS A 160 -1.50 -27.76 -1.97
CA CYS A 160 -1.46 -27.73 -3.42
C CYS A 160 -1.31 -29.13 -4.03
N LEU A 161 -1.92 -29.31 -5.19
CA LEU A 161 -2.02 -30.60 -5.87
C LEU A 161 -2.05 -30.43 -7.39
N LEU A 162 -1.69 -31.50 -8.10
CA LEU A 162 -1.84 -31.60 -9.55
C LEU A 162 -3.09 -32.42 -9.87
N LEU A 163 -4.03 -31.81 -10.60
CA LEU A 163 -5.16 -32.50 -11.21
C LEU A 163 -4.77 -33.03 -12.58
N ARG A 164 -4.74 -34.35 -12.73
CA ARG A 164 -4.51 -34.99 -14.02
C ARG A 164 -5.86 -35.31 -14.69
N PRO A 165 -6.18 -34.69 -15.84
CA PRO A 165 -7.39 -35.05 -16.55
C PRO A 165 -7.32 -36.50 -17.03
N PRO A 166 -8.45 -37.24 -17.05
CA PRO A 166 -8.49 -38.60 -17.57
C PRO A 166 -8.17 -38.60 -19.08
N SER A 167 -7.59 -39.70 -19.56
CA SER A 167 -7.18 -39.88 -20.96
C SER A 167 -8.36 -40.12 -21.91
N CYS A 168 -9.29 -39.17 -21.99
CA CYS A 168 -10.41 -39.18 -22.93
C CYS A 168 -10.06 -38.33 -24.17
N SER A 169 -9.80 -38.98 -25.31
CA SER A 169 -9.31 -38.33 -26.54
C SER A 169 -10.39 -37.73 -27.45
N GLN A 170 -11.66 -37.75 -27.03
CA GLN A 170 -12.78 -37.31 -27.87
C GLN A 170 -12.76 -35.79 -28.04
N THR A 171 -12.78 -35.34 -29.30
CA THR A 171 -12.93 -33.91 -29.64
C THR A 171 -14.36 -33.69 -30.12
N CYS A 172 -15.13 -32.89 -29.39
CA CYS A 172 -16.54 -32.66 -29.66
C CYS A 172 -16.81 -31.20 -30.04
N SER A 173 -17.78 -30.97 -30.95
CA SER A 173 -18.40 -29.65 -31.10
C SER A 173 -19.28 -29.34 -29.90
N SER A 174 -19.42 -28.07 -29.53
CA SER A 174 -20.31 -27.62 -28.45
C SER A 174 -21.78 -27.94 -28.70
N SER A 175 -22.17 -28.17 -29.96
CA SER A 175 -23.55 -28.52 -30.35
C SER A 175 -23.80 -30.04 -30.46
N ASP A 176 -22.75 -30.87 -30.44
CA ASP A 176 -22.88 -32.33 -30.60
C ASP A 176 -23.14 -33.00 -29.24
N THR A 177 -24.41 -33.07 -28.87
CA THR A 177 -24.85 -33.63 -27.59
C THR A 177 -24.47 -35.11 -27.43
N THR A 178 -24.41 -35.88 -28.52
CA THR A 178 -24.08 -37.30 -28.47
C THR A 178 -22.59 -37.49 -28.16
N CYS A 179 -21.73 -36.72 -28.83
CA CYS A 179 -20.30 -36.71 -28.54
C CYS A 179 -20.03 -36.27 -27.10
N LEU A 180 -20.65 -35.16 -26.66
CA LEU A 180 -20.49 -34.64 -25.30
C LEU A 180 -20.92 -35.66 -24.22
N GLN A 181 -22.02 -36.39 -24.46
CA GLN A 181 -22.46 -37.46 -23.56
C GLN A 181 -21.49 -38.64 -23.52
N HIS A 182 -20.91 -39.05 -24.67
CA HIS A 182 -19.88 -40.09 -24.69
C HIS A 182 -18.62 -39.66 -23.95
N PHE A 183 -18.21 -38.41 -24.11
CA PHE A 183 -17.07 -37.85 -23.39
C PHE A 183 -17.32 -37.87 -21.88
N GLY A 184 -18.50 -37.43 -21.44
CA GLY A 184 -18.89 -37.51 -20.03
C GLY A 184 -18.88 -38.93 -19.46
N LYS A 185 -19.36 -39.92 -20.23
CA LYS A 185 -19.29 -41.34 -19.84
C LYS A 185 -17.84 -41.83 -19.73
N CYS A 186 -16.97 -41.46 -20.66
CA CYS A 186 -15.54 -41.79 -20.60
C CYS A 186 -14.91 -41.26 -19.30
N VAL A 187 -15.13 -39.97 -19.00
CA VAL A 187 -14.64 -39.34 -17.78
C VAL A 187 -15.16 -40.07 -16.54
N HIS A 188 -16.47 -40.30 -16.45
CA HIS A 188 -17.09 -40.98 -15.31
C HIS A 188 -16.51 -42.38 -15.07
N ASN A 189 -16.31 -43.16 -16.14
CA ASN A 189 -15.71 -44.48 -16.06
C ASN A 189 -14.26 -44.41 -15.54
N HIS A 190 -13.46 -43.42 -15.97
CA HIS A 190 -12.11 -43.22 -15.43
C HIS A 190 -12.12 -42.87 -13.94
N LEU A 191 -13.02 -41.98 -13.51
CA LEU A 191 -13.13 -41.57 -12.10
C LEU A 191 -13.57 -42.71 -11.19
N THR A 192 -14.37 -43.66 -11.71
CA THR A 192 -14.92 -44.79 -10.94
C THR A 192 -14.06 -46.05 -11.00
N ALA A 193 -13.35 -46.29 -12.10
CA ALA A 193 -12.52 -47.48 -12.30
C ALA A 193 -11.06 -47.32 -11.82
N SER A 194 -10.58 -46.08 -11.68
CA SER A 194 -9.20 -45.82 -11.30
C SER A 194 -8.99 -45.88 -9.78
N HIS A 195 -8.19 -46.85 -9.32
CA HIS A 195 -7.54 -46.78 -8.00
C HIS A 195 -6.41 -45.73 -7.95
N ASN A 196 -6.03 -45.13 -9.08
CA ASN A 196 -5.06 -44.04 -9.13
C ASN A 196 -5.77 -42.70 -8.90
N ALA A 197 -5.26 -41.93 -7.93
CA ALA A 197 -5.84 -40.65 -7.55
C ALA A 197 -5.76 -39.64 -8.71
N VAL A 198 -6.90 -39.04 -9.06
CA VAL A 198 -7.00 -37.89 -10.00
C VAL A 198 -6.17 -36.70 -9.50
N CYS A 199 -5.99 -36.63 -8.19
CA CYS A 199 -5.23 -35.63 -7.47
C CYS A 199 -3.93 -36.24 -6.95
N HIS A 200 -2.80 -35.64 -7.31
CA HIS A 200 -1.50 -36.00 -6.75
C HIS A 200 -0.94 -34.86 -5.89
N HIS A 201 -0.56 -35.18 -4.66
CA HIS A 201 0.18 -34.27 -3.77
C HIS A 201 1.69 -34.31 -4.04
N ASN A 202 2.19 -35.36 -4.70
CA ASN A 202 3.59 -35.47 -5.06
C ASN A 202 3.87 -34.62 -6.30
N LEU A 203 4.35 -33.39 -6.06
CA LEU A 203 4.72 -32.48 -7.13
C LEU A 203 6.01 -32.90 -7.84
N GLN A 204 6.83 -33.79 -7.28
CA GLN A 204 8.16 -34.15 -7.81
C GLN A 204 8.10 -35.15 -8.98
N SER A 205 7.06 -35.99 -9.06
CA SER A 205 7.08 -37.15 -9.98
C SER A 205 6.43 -36.94 -11.35
N HIS A 206 5.65 -35.87 -11.56
CA HIS A 206 4.89 -35.68 -12.80
C HIS A 206 4.85 -34.22 -13.29
N SER A 207 5.08 -34.03 -14.59
CA SER A 207 5.06 -32.72 -15.26
C SER A 207 3.68 -32.31 -15.79
N GLU A 208 2.73 -33.24 -15.88
CA GLU A 208 1.46 -33.04 -16.57
C GLU A 208 0.28 -32.91 -15.59
N GLY A 209 -0.53 -31.87 -15.78
CA GLY A 209 -1.75 -31.64 -14.99
C GLY A 209 -2.00 -30.15 -14.72
N HIS A 210 -3.16 -29.85 -14.13
CA HIS A 210 -3.50 -28.51 -13.67
C HIS A 210 -3.09 -28.36 -12.21
N PHE A 211 -2.23 -27.37 -11.92
CA PHE A 211 -1.80 -27.07 -10.56
C PHE A 211 -2.83 -26.21 -9.86
N LEU A 212 -3.32 -26.68 -8.72
CA LEU A 212 -4.38 -26.03 -7.95
C LEU A 212 -4.05 -26.13 -6.46
N CYS A 213 -4.51 -25.17 -5.67
CA CYS A 213 -4.36 -25.16 -4.23
C CYS A 213 -5.71 -25.04 -3.54
N LEU A 214 -5.86 -25.75 -2.43
CA LEU A 214 -7.04 -25.65 -1.59
C LEU A 214 -6.84 -24.53 -0.57
N VAL A 215 -7.81 -23.63 -0.48
CA VAL A 215 -7.84 -22.53 0.49
C VAL A 215 -8.74 -22.96 1.64
N PRO A 216 -8.32 -22.82 2.91
CA PRO A 216 -9.13 -23.23 4.05
C PRO A 216 -10.45 -22.44 4.11
N ALA A 217 -11.47 -23.03 4.74
CA ALA A 217 -12.71 -22.34 5.02
C ALA A 217 -12.48 -21.18 6.01
N CYS A 218 -13.32 -20.16 5.95
CA CYS A 218 -13.32 -19.06 6.92
C CYS A 218 -13.71 -19.56 8.31
N SER A 219 -13.15 -18.95 9.34
CA SER A 219 -13.58 -19.19 10.72
C SER A 219 -14.96 -18.55 10.97
N ASP A 220 -15.81 -19.19 11.78
CA ASP A 220 -17.16 -18.68 12.11
C ASP A 220 -17.12 -17.32 12.85
N SER A 221 -15.95 -16.85 13.30
CA SER A 221 -15.74 -15.57 13.97
C SER A 221 -15.58 -14.36 13.03
N GLU A 222 -15.63 -14.57 11.71
CA GLU A 222 -15.38 -13.53 10.69
C GLU A 222 -16.55 -13.34 9.70
N GLN A 223 -17.78 -13.68 10.12
CA GLN A 223 -19.03 -13.41 9.37
C GLN A 223 -19.76 -12.17 9.87
#